data_AF-A0A077XX70-F1
#
_entry.id   AF-A0A077XX70-F1
#
_cell.length_a   1.000
_cell.length_b   1.000
_cell.length_c   1.000
_cell.angle_alpha   90.00
_cell.angle_beta   90.00
_cell.angle_gamma   90.00
#
_symmetry.space_group_name_H-M   'P 1'
#
loop_
_entity.id
_entity.type
_entity.pdbx_description
1 polymer ?
#
loop_
_entity_poly.entity_id
_entity_poly.type
_entity_poly.pdbx_seq_one_letter_code
_entity_poly.pdbx_strand_id
1 'polypeptide(L)'
;MIPGEYFIQDGDIICNEGREVTTLTVVNTGDRPIQVGSHYHFFEVNKMMEFDRSLAFGKRLNIIASTAVRFEPGESKIVELVPYAGAKRVYGHNDLVNGDTETEVGKMNALKKADANGFKNKKS
;
A
#
# COMPACT_ATOMS: atom_id res chain seq x y z
N MET A 1 18.65 27.58 30.00
CA MET A 1 19.31 27.08 28.79
C MET A 1 19.02 25.59 28.72
N ILE A 2 18.40 25.12 27.63
CA ILE A 2 18.13 23.69 27.41
C ILE A 2 18.97 23.26 26.19
N PRO A 3 20.15 22.66 26.40
CA PRO A 3 20.98 22.19 25.28
C PRO A 3 20.23 21.20 24.40
N GLY A 4 20.14 21.50 23.10
CA GLY A 4 19.44 20.67 22.12
C GLY A 4 17.93 20.94 21.99
N GLU A 5 17.42 22.04 22.57
CA GLU A 5 16.02 22.41 22.36
C GLU A 5 15.74 22.81 20.91
N TYR A 6 14.59 22.36 20.41
CA TYR A 6 14.08 22.74 19.10
C TYR A 6 13.04 23.84 19.26
N PHE A 7 13.17 24.89 18.45
CA PHE A 7 12.15 25.91 18.28
C PHE A 7 11.38 25.62 16.99
N ILE A 8 10.30 24.86 17.11
CA ILE A 8 9.48 24.44 15.98
C ILE A 8 8.44 25.52 15.72
N GLN A 9 8.19 25.84 14.44
CA GLN A 9 7.11 26.72 14.05
C GLN A 9 5.76 26.01 14.19
N ASP A 10 4.74 26.75 14.60
CA ASP A 10 3.37 26.23 14.60
C ASP A 10 2.91 25.92 13.17
N GLY A 11 2.18 24.82 13.02
CA GLY A 11 1.60 24.39 11.75
C GLY A 11 1.81 22.89 11.48
N ASP A 12 1.13 22.40 10.44
CA ASP A 12 1.20 21.01 10.01
C ASP A 12 2.01 20.87 8.73
N ILE A 13 2.69 19.74 8.59
CA ILE A 13 3.38 19.36 7.35
C ILE A 13 2.46 18.44 6.55
N ILE A 14 1.98 18.92 5.40
CA ILE A 14 1.17 18.11 4.49
C ILE A 14 2.07 17.08 3.79
N CYS A 15 1.82 15.81 4.09
CA CYS A 15 2.53 14.70 3.46
C CYS A 15 1.90 14.34 2.10
N ASN A 16 2.74 13.88 1.16
CA ASN A 16 2.29 13.36 -0.15
C ASN A 16 1.40 14.33 -0.96
N GLU A 17 1.62 15.64 -0.81
CA GLU A 17 0.82 16.67 -1.47
C GLU A 17 0.75 16.49 -3.00
N GLY A 18 -0.42 16.80 -3.57
CA GLY A 18 -0.66 16.78 -5.02
C GLY A 18 -0.83 15.37 -5.62
N ARG A 19 -0.87 14.31 -4.81
CA ARG A 19 -1.07 12.94 -5.29
C ARG A 19 -2.55 12.55 -5.25
N GLU A 20 -2.98 11.82 -6.28
CA GLU A 20 -4.30 11.21 -6.31
C GLU A 20 -4.44 10.18 -5.19
N VAL A 21 -5.51 10.29 -4.40
CA VAL A 21 -5.83 9.38 -3.29
C VAL A 21 -6.86 8.37 -3.75
N THR A 22 -6.59 7.10 -3.47
CA THR A 22 -7.54 6.00 -3.68
C THR A 22 -7.89 5.37 -2.35
N THR A 23 -9.18 5.36 -2.02
CA THR A 23 -9.69 4.80 -0.78
C THR A 23 -10.17 3.37 -0.99
N LEU A 24 -9.69 2.43 -0.16
CA LEU A 24 -10.06 1.02 -0.23
C LEU A 24 -10.49 0.49 1.14
N THR A 25 -11.51 -0.38 1.15
CA THR A 25 -11.82 -1.21 2.31
C THR A 25 -11.00 -2.49 2.23
N VAL A 26 -10.26 -2.78 3.29
CA VAL A 26 -9.31 -3.90 3.36
C VAL A 26 -9.64 -4.75 4.57
N VAL A 27 -9.78 -6.06 4.34
CA VAL A 27 -10.13 -7.03 5.39
C VAL A 27 -8.99 -8.02 5.57
N ASN A 28 -8.53 -8.19 6.81
CA ASN A 28 -7.64 -9.31 7.13
C ASN A 28 -8.47 -10.56 7.40
N THR A 29 -8.47 -11.50 6.47
CA THR A 29 -9.22 -12.76 6.61
C THR A 29 -8.39 -13.89 7.22
N GLY A 30 -7.13 -13.61 7.58
CA GLY A 30 -6.24 -14.56 8.24
C GLY A 30 -6.48 -14.67 9.73
N ASP A 31 -5.77 -15.61 10.35
CA ASP A 31 -5.80 -15.91 11.78
C ASP A 31 -4.71 -15.18 12.59
N ARG A 32 -3.85 -14.40 11.91
CA ARG A 32 -2.72 -13.69 12.50
C ARG A 32 -2.77 -12.20 12.16
N PRO A 33 -2.21 -11.35 13.02
CA PRO A 33 -2.13 -9.93 12.73
C PRO A 33 -1.19 -9.65 11.56
N ILE A 34 -1.54 -8.66 10.74
CA ILE A 34 -0.76 -8.23 9.58
C ILE A 34 -0.49 -6.73 9.73
N GLN A 35 0.75 -6.31 9.47
CA GLN A 35 1.13 -4.91 9.51
C GLN A 35 1.81 -4.52 8.21
N VAL A 36 1.32 -3.45 7.57
CA VAL A 36 1.78 -3.00 6.25
C VAL A 36 2.44 -1.64 6.38
N GLY A 37 3.70 -1.54 5.96
CA GLY A 37 4.48 -0.31 6.01
C GLY A 37 4.10 0.71 4.94
N SER A 38 4.43 1.97 5.19
CA SER A 38 4.10 3.13 4.34
C SER A 38 4.51 3.01 2.86
N HIS A 39 5.64 2.35 2.57
CA HIS A 39 6.23 2.28 1.22
C HIS A 39 6.20 0.89 0.59
N TYR A 40 5.47 -0.05 1.18
CA TYR A 40 5.26 -1.37 0.59
C TYR A 40 4.25 -1.30 -0.56
N HIS A 41 4.49 -2.03 -1.65
CA HIS A 41 3.58 -2.06 -2.78
C HIS A 41 2.27 -2.72 -2.37
N PHE A 42 1.20 -1.93 -2.25
CA PHE A 42 -0.01 -2.38 -1.55
C PHE A 42 -0.70 -3.53 -2.30
N PHE A 43 -0.57 -3.58 -3.62
CA PHE A 43 -0.99 -4.72 -4.45
C PHE A 43 -0.40 -6.07 -4.00
N GLU A 44 0.81 -6.08 -3.45
CA GLU A 44 1.58 -7.29 -3.12
C GLU A 44 1.51 -7.64 -1.64
N VAL A 45 0.67 -6.96 -0.84
CA VAL A 45 0.52 -7.30 0.58
C VAL A 45 -0.05 -8.71 0.75
N ASN A 46 0.12 -9.25 1.95
CA ASN A 46 -0.20 -10.63 2.31
C ASN A 46 -1.46 -11.17 1.63
N LYS A 47 -1.35 -12.38 1.07
CA LYS A 47 -2.41 -13.05 0.31
C LYS A 47 -3.73 -13.24 1.07
N MET A 48 -3.72 -13.24 2.41
CA MET A 48 -4.92 -13.34 3.24
C MET A 48 -5.67 -12.01 3.37
N MET A 49 -5.09 -10.90 2.91
CA MET A 49 -5.79 -9.61 2.88
C MET A 49 -6.68 -9.55 1.65
N GLU A 50 -7.97 -9.30 1.89
CA GLU A 50 -9.00 -9.22 0.86
C GLU A 50 -9.38 -7.75 0.62
N PHE A 51 -9.20 -7.31 -0.63
CA PHE A 51 -9.53 -5.98 -1.14
C PHE A 51 -9.48 -6.02 -2.69
N ASP A 52 -9.85 -4.93 -3.35
CA ASP A 52 -9.69 -4.79 -4.80
C ASP A 52 -8.22 -4.54 -5.16
N ARG A 53 -7.53 -5.60 -5.58
CA ARG A 53 -6.10 -5.51 -5.91
C ARG A 53 -5.87 -4.67 -7.16
N SER A 54 -6.80 -4.64 -8.11
CA SER A 54 -6.66 -3.85 -9.33
C SER A 54 -6.51 -2.36 -9.01
N LEU A 55 -7.22 -1.87 -8.01
CA LEU A 55 -7.16 -0.47 -7.56
C LEU A 55 -5.89 -0.12 -6.79
N ALA A 56 -5.19 -1.11 -6.22
CA ALA A 56 -3.96 -0.95 -5.44
C ALA A 56 -2.66 -1.07 -6.25
N PHE A 57 -2.76 -1.45 -7.53
CA PHE A 57 -1.59 -1.60 -8.41
C PHE A 57 -0.83 -0.29 -8.59
N GLY A 58 0.48 -0.30 -8.37
CA GLY A 58 1.36 0.87 -8.44
C GLY A 58 1.20 1.85 -7.28
N LYS A 59 0.55 1.47 -6.18
CA LYS A 59 0.25 2.36 -5.05
C LYS A 59 0.81 1.85 -3.72
N ARG A 60 0.95 2.78 -2.78
CA ARG A 60 1.40 2.56 -1.39
C ARG A 60 0.51 3.32 -0.41
N LEU A 61 0.59 3.01 0.89
CA LEU A 61 -0.20 3.69 1.91
C LEU A 61 0.09 5.20 1.96
N ASN A 62 -0.96 6.00 2.07
CA ASN A 62 -0.91 7.44 2.27
C ASN A 62 -0.74 7.77 3.76
N ILE A 63 0.38 7.39 4.34
CA ILE A 63 0.70 7.62 5.75
C ILE A 63 2.11 8.22 5.89
N ILE A 64 2.45 8.64 7.11
CA ILE A 64 3.78 9.17 7.45
C ILE A 64 4.84 8.13 7.07
N ALA A 65 5.94 8.59 6.47
CA ALA A 65 7.05 7.72 6.09
C ALA A 65 7.54 6.91 7.30
N SER A 66 7.95 5.65 7.04
CA SER A 66 8.41 4.69 8.06
C SER A 66 7.35 4.20 9.07
N THR A 67 6.10 4.69 9.01
CA THR A 67 5.00 4.14 9.80
C THR A 67 4.29 2.99 9.09
N ALA A 68 3.30 2.37 9.75
CA ALA A 68 2.57 1.23 9.24
C ALA A 68 1.11 1.19 9.73
N VAL A 69 0.23 0.53 8.97
CA VAL A 69 -1.14 0.22 9.39
C VAL A 69 -1.21 -1.25 9.81
N ARG A 70 -1.76 -1.49 11.00
CA ARG A 70 -1.97 -2.83 11.57
C ARG A 70 -3.41 -3.28 11.35
N PHE A 71 -3.57 -4.55 11.00
CA PHE A 71 -4.83 -5.24 10.80
C PHE A 71 -4.88 -6.48 11.70
N GLU A 72 -5.79 -6.50 12.66
CA GLU A 72 -6.06 -7.69 13.48
C GLU A 72 -6.80 -8.78 12.68
N PRO A 73 -6.78 -10.05 13.11
CA PRO A 73 -7.57 -11.11 12.49
C PRO A 73 -9.06 -10.75 12.40
N GLY A 74 -9.64 -10.84 11.20
CA GLY A 74 -11.04 -10.49 10.92
C GLY A 74 -11.33 -8.99 10.81
N GLU A 75 -10.35 -8.12 11.05
CA GLU A 75 -10.57 -6.67 11.05
C GLU A 75 -10.75 -6.12 9.63
N SER A 76 -11.72 -5.22 9.48
CA SER A 76 -11.96 -4.43 8.27
C SER A 76 -11.61 -2.97 8.52
N LYS A 77 -10.74 -2.39 7.70
CA LYS A 77 -10.36 -0.98 7.78
C LYS A 77 -10.41 -0.30 6.42
N ILE A 78 -10.76 0.97 6.42
CA ILE A 78 -10.60 1.83 5.25
C ILE A 78 -9.17 2.39 5.28
N VAL A 79 -8.47 2.29 4.16
CA VAL A 79 -7.14 2.87 3.97
C VAL A 79 -7.10 3.75 2.73
N GLU A 80 -6.20 4.71 2.77
CA GLU A 80 -5.89 5.58 1.64
C GLU A 80 -4.57 5.17 1.01
N LEU A 81 -4.54 5.10 -0.31
CA LEU A 81 -3.38 4.80 -1.11
C LEU A 81 -3.04 5.97 -2.03
N VAL A 82 -1.76 6.18 -2.24
CA VAL A 82 -1.22 7.12 -3.24
C VAL A 82 -0.32 6.38 -4.22
N PRO A 83 -0.25 6.81 -5.49
CA PRO A 83 0.67 6.21 -6.46
C PRO A 83 2.12 6.41 -6.05
N TYR A 84 2.96 5.45 -6.43
CA TYR A 84 4.40 5.66 -6.45
C TYR A 84 4.74 6.84 -7.38
N ALA A 85 5.83 7.51 -7.04
CA ALA A 85 6.43 8.55 -7.88
C ALA A 85 7.75 8.04 -8.48
N GLY A 86 8.55 8.94 -9.05
CA GLY A 86 9.79 8.57 -9.73
C GLY A 86 9.49 7.72 -10.97
N ALA A 87 10.33 6.73 -11.23
CA ALA A 87 10.21 5.88 -12.42
C ALA A 87 9.04 4.89 -12.37
N LYS A 88 8.31 4.78 -11.24
CA LYS A 88 7.17 3.86 -11.05
C LYS A 88 7.48 2.41 -11.47
N ARG A 89 8.65 1.93 -11.05
CA ARG A 89 9.06 0.53 -11.21
C ARG A 89 9.18 -0.12 -9.84
N VAL A 90 8.52 -1.27 -9.67
CA VAL A 90 8.48 -2.01 -8.42
C VAL A 90 9.19 -3.35 -8.58
N TYR A 91 10.10 -3.65 -7.66
CA TYR A 91 10.88 -4.90 -7.63
C TYR A 91 10.85 -5.54 -6.24
N GLY A 92 11.01 -6.86 -6.16
CA GLY A 92 11.00 -7.65 -4.93
C GLY A 92 9.58 -7.95 -4.45
N HIS A 93 9.26 -7.59 -3.20
CA HIS A 93 7.93 -7.80 -2.59
C HIS A 93 7.48 -9.27 -2.63
N ASN A 94 6.49 -9.62 -3.46
CA ASN A 94 6.05 -11.01 -3.69
C ASN A 94 6.31 -11.46 -5.14
N ASP A 95 7.22 -10.78 -5.83
CA ASP A 95 7.62 -11.03 -7.23
C ASP A 95 6.45 -10.99 -8.23
N LEU A 96 5.36 -10.29 -7.88
CA LEU A 96 4.17 -10.23 -8.73
C LEU A 96 4.39 -9.28 -9.91
N VAL A 97 5.14 -8.18 -9.69
CA VAL A 97 5.37 -7.15 -10.72
C VAL A 97 6.77 -7.22 -11.30
N ASN A 98 7.81 -6.93 -10.51
CA ASN A 98 9.21 -6.87 -10.96
C ASN A 98 9.42 -6.04 -12.24
N GLY A 99 8.84 -4.84 -12.27
CA GLY A 99 8.85 -3.99 -13.45
C GLY A 99 7.97 -2.75 -13.33
N ASP A 100 7.59 -2.22 -14.49
CA ASP A 100 6.83 -0.99 -14.64
C ASP A 100 5.37 -1.14 -14.20
N THR A 101 4.84 -0.16 -13.45
CA THR A 101 3.46 -0.15 -12.96
C THR A 101 2.52 0.76 -13.74
N GLU A 102 2.96 1.37 -14.84
CA GLU A 102 2.13 2.26 -15.68
C GLU A 102 1.49 1.55 -16.88
N THR A 103 1.90 0.31 -17.16
CA THR A 103 1.36 -0.45 -18.30
C THR A 103 0.18 -1.33 -17.90
N GLU A 104 -0.90 -1.26 -18.68
CA GLU A 104 -2.05 -2.16 -18.50
C GLU A 104 -1.66 -3.63 -18.68
N VAL A 105 -0.72 -3.92 -19.59
CA VAL A 105 -0.20 -5.28 -19.78
C VAL A 105 0.52 -5.77 -18.52
N GLY A 106 1.35 -4.92 -17.90
CA GLY A 106 2.02 -5.22 -16.62
C GLY A 106 1.01 -5.49 -15.51
N LYS A 107 -0.01 -4.63 -15.39
CA LYS A 107 -1.11 -4.79 -14.43
C LYS A 107 -1.86 -6.11 -14.62
N MET A 108 -2.25 -6.45 -15.85
CA MET A 108 -2.94 -7.69 -16.16
C MET A 108 -2.09 -8.92 -15.84
N ASN A 109 -0.80 -8.90 -16.14
CA ASN A 109 0.10 -10.00 -15.84
C ASN A 109 0.29 -10.18 -14.32
N ALA A 110 0.42 -9.07 -13.58
CA ALA A 110 0.51 -9.09 -12.13
C ALA A 110 -0.76 -9.64 -11.49
N LEU A 111 -1.95 -9.24 -11.97
CA LEU A 111 -3.24 -9.78 -11.52
C LEU A 111 -3.34 -11.28 -11.77
N LYS A 112 -2.97 -11.77 -12.96
CA LYS A 112 -2.94 -13.21 -13.25
C LYS A 112 -2.02 -13.98 -12.31
N LYS A 113 -0.83 -13.44 -12.00
CA LYS A 113 0.10 -14.04 -11.03
C LYS A 113 -0.47 -14.02 -9.61
N ALA A 114 -1.11 -12.94 -9.21
CA ALA A 114 -1.75 -12.83 -7.90
C ALA A 114 -2.85 -13.90 -7.73
N ASP A 115 -3.72 -14.04 -8.73
CA ASP A 115 -4.77 -15.05 -8.75
C ASP A 115 -4.19 -16.47 -8.72
N ALA A 116 -3.17 -16.75 -9.55
CA ALA A 116 -2.51 -18.07 -9.59
C ALA A 116 -1.81 -18.44 -8.26
N ASN A 117 -1.30 -17.45 -7.52
CA ASN A 117 -0.64 -17.64 -6.22
C ASN A 117 -1.61 -17.56 -5.03
N GLY A 118 -2.93 -17.45 -5.28
CA GLY A 118 -3.96 -17.48 -4.25
C GLY A 118 -4.03 -16.21 -3.40
N PHE A 119 -3.67 -15.05 -3.96
CA PHE A 119 -3.89 -13.75 -3.32
C PHE A 119 -5.38 -13.41 -3.37
N LYS A 120 -6.00 -13.19 -2.20
CA LYS A 120 -7.41 -12.81 -2.14
C LYS A 120 -7.64 -11.49 -2.86
N ASN A 121 -8.65 -11.47 -3.70
CA ASN A 121 -9.00 -10.33 -4.53
C ASN A 121 -10.52 -10.22 -4.55
N LYS A 122 -11.04 -9.07 -4.10
CA LYS A 122 -12.46 -8.76 -4.17
C LYS A 122 -12.67 -7.86 -5.39
N LYS A 123 -13.19 -8.43 -6.46
CA LYS A 123 -13.60 -7.65 -7.63
C LYS A 123 -14.81 -6.80 -7.20
N SER A 124 -14.67 -5.48 -7.31
CA SER A 124 -15.77 -4.54 -7.13
C SER A 124 -16.86 -4.76 -8.17
#